data_AF-A0A661Z863-F1
#
_entry.id   AF-A0A661Z863-F1
#
_cell.length_a   1.000
_cell.length_b   1.000
_cell.length_c   1.000
_cell.angle_alpha   90.00
_cell.angle_beta   90.00
_cell.angle_gamma   90.00
#
_symmetry.space_group_name_H-M   'P 1'
#
loop_
_entity.id
_entity.type
_entity.pdbx_description
1 polymer ?
#
loop_
_entity_poly.entity_id
_entity_poly.type
_entity_poly.pdbx_seq_one_letter_code
_entity_poly.pdbx_strand_id
1 'polypeptide(L)'
;MSGLLKKNSAISVSEGVSQPDSINQEAVKHLKKSKKKQFSTEQLFDGIRQGDITMLSQASTLVESALPKHLSMAQELIAACLPFSGSSFRLGITGVPGAGKST
;
A
#
# COMPACT_ATOMS: atom_id res chain seq x y z
N MET A 1 -38.14 -69.37 -3.88
CA MET A 1 -37.86 -68.51 -2.71
C MET A 1 -36.79 -67.51 -3.14
N SER A 2 -37.14 -66.44 -3.86
CA SER A 2 -37.66 -65.16 -3.34
C SER A 2 -36.68 -64.48 -2.38
N GLY A 3 -36.04 -63.43 -2.86
CA GLY A 3 -35.65 -62.28 -2.03
C GLY A 3 -34.15 -62.07 -1.88
N LEU A 4 -33.60 -61.17 -2.70
CA LEU A 4 -32.71 -60.12 -2.21
C LEU A 4 -32.70 -58.98 -3.25
N LEU A 5 -33.47 -57.94 -2.93
CA LEU A 5 -33.65 -56.73 -3.71
C LEU A 5 -32.31 -55.99 -3.87
N LYS A 6 -31.84 -55.88 -5.11
CA LYS A 6 -30.71 -55.01 -5.48
C LYS A 6 -31.21 -53.57 -5.41
N LYS A 7 -30.72 -52.79 -4.44
CA LYS A 7 -31.06 -51.36 -4.30
C LYS A 7 -30.52 -50.59 -5.51
N ASN A 8 -31.41 -50.10 -6.37
CA ASN A 8 -31.09 -49.11 -7.38
C ASN A 8 -30.98 -47.74 -6.69
N SER A 9 -29.76 -47.31 -6.38
CA SER A 9 -29.50 -45.94 -5.94
C SER A 9 -29.58 -44.99 -7.15
N ALA A 10 -30.59 -44.12 -7.17
CA ALA A 10 -30.86 -43.15 -8.25
C ALA A 10 -29.97 -41.88 -8.19
N ILE A 11 -28.91 -41.88 -7.39
CA ILE A 11 -28.06 -40.71 -7.14
C ILE A 11 -26.63 -41.06 -7.55
N SER A 12 -26.14 -40.43 -8.60
CA SER A 12 -24.73 -40.48 -9.00
C SER A 12 -23.94 -39.57 -8.06
N VAL A 13 -23.20 -40.17 -7.13
CA VAL A 13 -22.25 -39.42 -6.29
C VAL A 13 -20.97 -39.24 -7.10
N SER A 14 -20.73 -38.02 -7.58
CA SER A 14 -19.46 -37.64 -8.18
C SER A 14 -18.37 -37.67 -7.11
N GLU A 15 -17.19 -38.24 -7.42
CA GLU A 15 -16.06 -38.17 -6.49
C GLU A 15 -15.77 -36.70 -6.13
N GLY A 16 -15.60 -36.46 -4.83
CA GLY A 16 -15.33 -35.12 -4.31
C GLY A 16 -14.09 -34.55 -4.97
N VAL A 17 -14.21 -33.35 -5.53
CA VAL A 17 -13.06 -32.62 -6.06
C VAL A 17 -12.09 -32.28 -4.92
N SER A 18 -10.79 -32.38 -5.19
CA SER A 18 -9.75 -32.00 -4.23
C SER A 18 -9.95 -30.55 -3.80
N GLN A 19 -9.85 -30.29 -2.48
CA GLN A 19 -9.91 -28.92 -1.99
C GLN A 19 -8.83 -28.10 -2.69
N PRO A 20 -9.19 -26.98 -3.34
CA PRO A 20 -8.20 -26.11 -3.94
C PRO A 20 -7.29 -25.53 -2.86
N ASP A 21 -6.03 -25.27 -3.21
CA ASP A 21 -5.08 -24.64 -2.30
C ASP A 21 -5.65 -23.32 -1.74
N SER A 22 -5.41 -23.06 -0.46
CA SER A 22 -5.85 -21.84 0.25
C SER A 22 -5.19 -20.56 -0.28
N ILE A 23 -4.20 -20.70 -1.16
CA ILE A 23 -3.43 -19.63 -1.78
C ILE A 23 -3.50 -19.72 -3.29
N ASN A 24 -4.10 -18.71 -3.93
CA ASN A 24 -4.01 -18.56 -5.38
C ASN A 24 -2.59 -18.08 -5.75
N GLN A 25 -1.78 -18.99 -6.30
CA GLN A 25 -0.40 -18.70 -6.71
C GLN A 25 -0.30 -17.63 -7.79
N GLU A 26 -1.31 -17.50 -8.66
CA GLU A 26 -1.35 -16.46 -9.69
C GLU A 26 -1.56 -15.08 -9.07
N ALA A 27 -2.51 -14.97 -8.14
CA ALA A 27 -2.73 -13.74 -7.38
C ALA A 27 -1.45 -13.30 -6.63
N VAL A 28 -0.72 -14.26 -6.03
CA VAL A 28 0.57 -13.99 -5.38
C VAL A 28 1.61 -13.46 -6.39
N LYS A 29 1.66 -14.00 -7.61
CA LYS A 29 2.56 -13.51 -8.67
C LYS A 29 2.21 -12.09 -9.10
N HIS A 30 0.93 -11.74 -9.22
CA HIS A 30 0.47 -10.40 -9.56
C HIS A 30 0.79 -9.37 -8.47
N LEU A 31 0.59 -9.73 -7.20
CA LEU A 31 0.96 -8.88 -6.05
C LEU A 31 2.48 -8.66 -5.98
N LYS A 32 3.28 -9.68 -6.26
CA LYS A 32 4.75 -9.55 -6.33
C LYS A 32 5.22 -8.67 -7.49
N LYS A 33 4.55 -8.73 -8.65
CA LYS A 33 4.81 -7.83 -9.78
C LYS A 33 4.42 -6.38 -9.48
N SER A 34 3.34 -6.17 -8.73
CA SER A 34 2.91 -4.86 -8.21
C SER A 34 3.66 -4.44 -6.94
N LYS A 35 4.89 -4.96 -6.73
CA LYS A 35 5.75 -4.41 -5.68
C LYS A 35 5.87 -2.90 -5.93
N LYS A 36 5.47 -2.11 -4.92
CA LYS A 36 5.49 -0.65 -4.99
C LYS A 36 6.83 -0.18 -5.55
N LYS A 37 6.76 0.59 -6.65
CA LYS A 37 7.93 1.22 -7.26
C LYS A 37 8.58 2.09 -6.19
N GLN A 38 9.81 1.76 -5.82
CA GLN A 38 10.57 2.54 -4.87
C GLN A 38 11.26 3.65 -5.67
N PHE A 39 10.85 4.90 -5.41
CA PHE A 39 11.43 6.05 -6.08
C PHE A 39 12.79 6.39 -5.48
N SER A 40 13.72 6.84 -6.31
CA SER A 40 14.99 7.38 -5.84
C SER A 40 14.82 8.78 -5.25
N THR A 41 15.83 9.25 -4.52
CA THR A 41 15.87 10.61 -3.98
C THR A 41 15.68 11.65 -5.10
N GLU A 42 16.35 11.48 -6.24
CA GLU A 42 16.26 12.39 -7.38
C GLU A 42 14.85 12.41 -7.98
N GLN A 43 14.23 11.23 -8.15
CA GLN A 43 12.86 11.14 -8.69
C GLN A 43 11.85 11.85 -7.80
N LEU A 44 11.99 11.69 -6.48
CA LEU A 44 11.14 12.40 -5.52
C LEU A 44 11.39 13.91 -5.57
N PHE A 45 12.66 14.33 -5.60
CA PHE A 45 13.04 15.74 -5.67
C PHE A 45 12.48 16.43 -6.93
N ASP A 46 12.68 15.82 -8.10
CA ASP A 46 12.20 16.35 -9.38
C ASP A 46 10.67 16.44 -9.40
N GLY A 47 9.98 15.39 -8.90
CA GLY A 47 8.53 15.38 -8.78
C GLY A 47 8.01 16.50 -7.88
N ILE A 48 8.64 16.71 -6.71
CA ILE A 48 8.28 17.81 -5.79
C ILE A 48 8.49 19.16 -6.47
N ARG A 49 9.61 19.36 -7.19
CA ARG A 49 9.89 20.61 -7.88
C ARG A 49 8.92 20.91 -9.03
N GLN A 50 8.38 19.87 -9.66
CA GLN A 50 7.35 19.98 -10.69
C GLN A 50 5.94 20.17 -10.11
N GLY A 51 5.76 20.06 -8.79
CA GLY A 51 4.46 20.20 -8.14
C GLY A 51 3.62 18.92 -8.12
N ASP A 52 4.23 17.75 -8.29
CA ASP A 52 3.53 16.45 -8.18
C ASP A 52 3.19 16.15 -6.71
N ILE A 53 1.90 16.26 -6.40
CA ILE A 53 1.33 16.02 -5.07
C ILE A 53 1.54 14.56 -4.62
N THR A 54 1.55 13.61 -5.56
CA THR A 54 1.77 12.18 -5.24
C THR A 54 3.20 11.94 -4.77
N MET A 55 4.17 12.51 -5.47
CA MET A 55 5.60 12.43 -5.08
C MET A 55 5.84 13.15 -3.76
N LEU A 56 5.21 14.31 -3.55
CA LEU A 56 5.26 15.02 -2.27
C LEU A 56 4.71 14.18 -1.12
N SER A 57 3.55 13.54 -1.29
CA SER A 57 2.95 12.69 -0.26
C SER A 57 3.85 11.50 0.10
N GLN A 58 4.50 10.89 -0.89
CA GLN A 58 5.44 9.81 -0.66
C GLN A 58 6.72 10.28 0.04
N ALA A 59 7.23 11.46 -0.32
CA ALA A 59 8.35 12.07 0.36
C ALA A 59 8.04 12.38 1.83
N SER A 60 6.86 12.93 2.14
CA SER A 60 6.43 13.12 3.54
C SER A 60 6.36 11.79 4.28
N THR A 61 5.81 10.75 3.66
CA THR A 61 5.76 9.41 4.24
C THR A 61 7.16 8.84 4.50
N LEU A 62 8.10 9.06 3.59
CA LEU A 62 9.50 8.65 3.74
C LEU A 62 10.15 9.35 4.94
N VAL A 63 9.94 10.67 5.07
CA VAL A 63 10.49 11.49 6.15
C VAL A 63 9.89 11.16 7.51
N GLU A 64 8.60 10.84 7.58
CA GLU A 64 7.91 10.45 8.80
C GLU A 64 8.18 8.99 9.22
N SER A 65 8.85 8.21 8.36
CA SER A 65 9.07 6.79 8.60
C SER A 65 10.06 6.53 9.74
N ALA A 66 9.68 5.67 10.68
CA ALA A 66 10.54 5.22 11.77
C ALA A 66 11.54 4.10 11.38
N LEU A 67 11.52 3.62 10.12
CA LEU A 67 12.42 2.53 9.69
C LEU A 67 13.85 3.07 9.49
N PRO A 68 14.89 2.53 10.15
CA PRO A 68 16.25 3.08 10.06
C PRO A 68 16.82 3.14 8.63
N LYS A 69 16.37 2.24 7.74
CA LYS A 69 16.78 2.21 6.34
C LYS A 69 16.31 3.43 5.53
N HIS A 70 15.26 4.12 5.98
CA HIS A 70 14.72 5.29 5.29
C HIS A 70 15.42 6.59 5.71
N LEU A 71 16.09 6.60 6.86
CA LEU A 71 16.65 7.81 7.46
C LEU A 71 17.71 8.48 6.57
N SER A 72 18.61 7.70 5.96
CA SER A 72 19.63 8.23 5.06
C SER A 72 19.02 8.88 3.82
N MET A 73 18.06 8.21 3.18
CA MET A 73 17.37 8.71 1.99
C MET A 73 16.52 9.96 2.32
N ALA A 74 15.86 9.98 3.47
CA ALA A 74 15.08 11.13 3.92
C ALA A 74 15.99 12.36 4.16
N GLN A 75 17.15 12.18 4.80
CA GLN A 75 18.11 13.26 5.02
C GLN A 75 18.65 13.83 3.71
N GLU A 76 18.99 12.96 2.77
CA GLU A 76 19.44 13.35 1.43
C GLU A 76 18.36 14.17 0.69
N LEU A 77 17.11 13.70 0.72
CA LEU A 77 15.99 14.39 0.09
C LEU A 77 15.72 15.76 0.72
N ILE A 78 15.75 15.85 2.06
CA ILE A 78 15.60 17.12 2.78
C ILE A 78 16.72 18.08 2.39
N ALA A 79 17.98 17.62 2.38
CA ALA A 79 19.13 18.42 2.02
C ALA A 79 19.02 18.99 0.60
N ALA A 80 18.56 18.17 -0.36
CA ALA A 80 18.28 18.61 -1.72
C ALA A 80 17.17 19.69 -1.79
N CYS A 81 16.16 19.60 -0.91
CA CYS A 81 15.06 20.55 -0.86
C CYS A 81 15.41 21.90 -0.18
N LEU A 82 16.39 21.93 0.73
CA LEU A 82 16.71 23.10 1.57
C LEU A 82 16.94 24.41 0.79
N PRO A 83 17.71 24.45 -0.32
CA PRO A 83 17.98 25.69 -1.06
C PRO A 83 16.74 26.36 -1.65
N PHE A 84 15.64 25.60 -1.79
CA PHE A 84 14.39 26.05 -2.39
C PHE A 84 13.26 26.19 -1.37
N SER A 85 13.60 26.13 -0.08
CA SER A 85 12.64 26.23 1.02
C SER A 85 12.61 27.66 1.61
N GLY A 86 11.58 27.97 2.38
CA GLY A 86 11.49 29.25 3.11
C GLY A 86 10.72 30.37 2.40
N SER A 87 10.36 30.19 1.13
CA SER A 87 9.48 31.12 0.39
C SER A 87 7.99 30.88 0.69
N SER A 88 7.63 30.78 1.97
CA SER A 88 6.23 30.61 2.40
C SER A 88 5.98 31.23 3.77
N PHE A 89 4.76 31.72 3.99
CA PHE A 89 4.31 32.19 5.30
C PHE A 89 3.84 30.99 6.14
N ARG A 90 4.39 30.83 7.35
CA ARG A 90 4.05 29.72 8.26
C ARG A 90 3.18 30.25 9.39
N LEU A 91 1.89 29.89 9.37
CA LEU A 91 0.92 30.29 10.39
C LEU A 91 0.57 29.09 11.27
N GLY A 92 0.82 29.21 12.58
CA GLY A 92 0.37 28.22 13.56
C GLY A 92 -1.05 28.54 14.03
N ILE A 93 -1.98 27.59 13.88
CA ILE A 93 -3.36 27.71 14.36
C ILE A 93 -3.55 26.70 15.49
N THR A 94 -4.03 27.17 16.65
CA THR A 94 -4.26 26.34 17.85
C THR A 94 -5.57 26.73 18.55
N GLY A 95 -6.03 25.89 19.47
CA GLY A 95 -7.25 26.10 20.24
C GLY A 95 -7.88 24.79 20.69
N VAL A 96 -8.67 24.84 21.77
CA VAL A 96 -9.34 23.68 22.36
C VAL A 96 -10.28 22.97 21.37
N PRO A 97 -10.61 21.67 21.58
CA PRO A 97 -11.65 21.00 20.82
C PRO A 97 -12.95 21.83 20.82
N GLY A 98 -13.58 22.02 19.65
CA GLY A 98 -14.80 22.85 19.52
C GLY A 98 -14.58 24.37 19.33
N ALA A 99 -13.35 24.88 19.34
CA ALA A 99 -13.06 26.32 19.15
C ALA A 99 -13.32 26.87 17.72
N GLY A 100 -13.93 26.10 16.81
CA GLY A 100 -14.23 26.55 15.45
C GLY A 100 -13.03 26.62 14.49
N LYS A 101 -11.87 26.02 14.81
CA LYS A 101 -10.65 26.10 13.95
C LYS A 101 -10.81 25.59 12.52
N SER A 102 -11.80 24.73 12.27
CA SER A 102 -12.09 24.14 10.96
C SER A 102 -13.27 24.81 10.25
N THR A 103 -13.83 25.88 10.84
CA THR A 103 -15.01 26.62 10.38
C THR A 103 -14.59 28.04 10.02
#